data_AF-A0A7T5EWN1-F1
#
_entry.id   AF-A0A7T5EWN1-F1
#
_cell.length_a   1.000
_cell.length_b   1.000
_cell.length_c   1.000
_cell.angle_alpha   90.00
_cell.angle_beta   90.00
_cell.angle_gamma   90.00
#
_symmetry.space_group_name_H-M   'P 1'
#
loop_
_entity.id
_entity.type
_entity.pdbx_description
1 polymer ?
#
loop_
_entity_poly.entity_id
_entity_poly.type
_entity_poly.pdbx_seq_one_letter_code
_entity_poly.pdbx_strand_id
1 'polypeptide(L)'
;MSTGEHHDTISDLGFTIPAEDLKYVNEYTGHWELSGSGSVPENYWLVTKDGQGHPVNGHLSPQQILDWGKDQGWECAYVAPYGRHVVGAEDEIQLHEWLQSRKRKEQEDDYNRQH
;
A
#
# COMPACT_ATOMS: atom_id res chain seq x y z
N MET A 1 0.19 -14.45 28.00
CA MET A 1 -0.17 -14.49 26.57
C MET A 1 -0.09 -13.05 26.10
N SER A 2 1.03 -12.67 25.49
CA SER A 2 1.27 -11.29 25.06
C SER A 2 0.74 -11.14 23.64
N THR A 3 -0.51 -10.73 23.50
CA THR A 3 -1.00 -10.04 22.30
C THR A 3 -0.35 -8.65 22.31
N GLY A 4 0.90 -8.58 21.88
CA GLY A 4 1.70 -7.36 21.90
C GLY A 4 2.42 -7.20 20.58
N GLU A 5 1.94 -6.21 19.81
CA GLU A 5 2.74 -5.46 18.84
C GLU A 5 3.11 -6.19 17.53
N HIS A 6 2.12 -6.57 16.71
CA HIS A 6 2.29 -6.75 15.26
C HIS A 6 2.06 -5.43 14.49
N HIS A 7 2.34 -4.29 15.11
CA HIS A 7 2.24 -2.98 14.48
C HIS A 7 3.64 -2.35 14.50
N ASP A 8 4.59 -2.93 13.77
CA ASP A 8 5.58 -2.07 13.13
C ASP A 8 4.77 -1.06 12.34
N THR A 9 4.83 0.21 12.76
CA THR A 9 4.09 1.30 12.12
C THR A 9 4.42 1.22 10.63
N ILE A 10 3.44 1.19 9.74
CA ILE A 10 3.66 1.13 8.29
C ILE A 10 4.71 2.18 7.82
N SER A 11 4.81 3.29 8.55
CA SER A 11 5.86 4.31 8.39
C SER A 11 7.30 3.82 8.56
N ASP A 12 7.57 2.82 9.42
CA ASP A 12 8.89 2.19 9.60
C ASP A 12 9.24 1.23 8.46
N LEU A 13 8.24 0.72 7.73
CA LEU A 13 8.44 -0.20 6.62
C LEU A 13 8.90 0.49 5.33
N GLY A 14 9.11 1.80 5.35
CA GLY A 14 9.66 2.57 4.23
C GLY A 14 8.67 2.82 3.09
N PHE A 15 7.38 2.59 3.29
CA PHE A 15 6.31 2.92 2.35
C PHE A 15 5.20 3.73 3.03
N THR A 16 4.33 4.36 2.23
CA THR A 16 3.23 5.18 2.72
C THR A 16 1.95 4.82 1.98
N ILE A 17 0.84 4.72 2.68
CA ILE A 17 -0.46 4.34 2.11
C ILE A 17 -1.51 5.43 2.35
N PRO A 18 -2.58 5.50 1.54
CA PRO A 18 -3.75 6.29 1.85
C PRO A 18 -4.37 5.87 3.19
N ALA A 19 -4.76 6.85 4.02
CA ALA A 19 -5.37 6.57 5.32
C ALA A 19 -6.68 5.76 5.22
N GLU A 20 -7.43 5.91 4.11
CA GLU A 20 -8.66 5.15 3.83
C GLU A 20 -8.41 3.63 3.68
N ASP A 21 -7.22 3.25 3.21
CA ASP A 21 -6.86 1.86 2.94
C ASP A 21 -6.18 1.19 4.15
N LEU A 22 -5.81 1.97 5.17
CA LEU A 22 -5.14 1.49 6.39
C LEU A 22 -5.92 0.35 7.08
N LYS A 23 -7.25 0.41 7.06
CA LYS A 23 -8.10 -0.65 7.64
C LYS A 23 -7.83 -2.02 6.99
N TYR A 24 -7.68 -2.07 5.66
CA TYR A 24 -7.46 -3.31 4.94
C TYR A 24 -6.04 -3.83 5.14
N VAL A 25 -5.06 -2.92 5.28
CA VAL A 25 -3.68 -3.31 5.58
C VAL A 25 -3.58 -3.96 6.96
N ASN A 26 -4.32 -3.43 7.94
CA ASN A 26 -4.39 -4.01 9.29
C ASN A 26 -5.21 -5.32 9.37
N GLU A 27 -6.04 -5.63 8.36
CA GLU A 27 -6.71 -6.94 8.27
C GLU A 27 -5.77 -8.06 7.81
N TYR A 28 -4.63 -7.71 7.22
CA TYR A 28 -3.66 -8.70 6.77
C TYR A 28 -2.94 -9.30 7.97
N THR A 29 -2.94 -10.63 8.06
CA THR A 29 -2.41 -11.36 9.22
C THR A 29 -0.91 -11.64 9.13
N GLY A 30 -0.32 -11.51 7.94
CA GLY A 30 1.12 -11.65 7.74
C GLY A 30 1.87 -10.32 7.92
N HIS A 31 3.15 -10.32 7.58
CA HIS A 31 3.99 -9.12 7.63
C HIS A 31 4.16 -8.51 6.24
N TRP A 32 4.10 -7.18 6.15
CA TRP A 32 4.40 -6.45 4.93
C TRP A 32 5.88 -6.11 4.87
N GLU A 33 6.49 -6.26 3.70
CA GLU A 33 7.87 -5.88 3.45
C GLU A 33 8.03 -5.19 2.09
N LEU A 34 9.13 -4.43 1.95
CA LEU A 34 9.54 -3.90 0.65
C LEU A 34 10.32 -4.97 -0.12
N SER A 35 9.85 -5.28 -1.32
CA SER A 35 10.48 -6.25 -2.20
C SER A 35 11.91 -5.86 -2.57
N GLY A 36 12.78 -6.85 -2.77
CA GLY A 36 14.15 -6.64 -3.21
C GLY A 36 15.15 -6.36 -2.07
N SER A 37 16.43 -6.45 -2.39
CA SER A 37 17.53 -6.32 -1.42
C SER A 37 18.44 -5.15 -1.79
N GLY A 38 19.06 -4.52 -0.78
CA GLY A 38 20.04 -3.45 -0.97
C GLY A 38 19.54 -2.05 -0.64
N SER A 39 20.35 -1.04 -0.96
CA SER A 39 20.08 0.36 -0.65
C SER A 39 18.77 0.83 -1.27
N VAL A 40 17.97 1.51 -0.47
CA VAL A 40 16.73 2.14 -0.90
C VAL A 40 17.09 3.42 -1.65
N PRO A 41 16.70 3.57 -2.94
CA PRO A 41 16.96 4.80 -3.66
C PRO A 41 16.16 5.96 -3.04
N GLU A 42 16.72 7.18 -3.09
CA GLU A 42 16.08 8.40 -2.56
C GLU A 42 14.89 8.89 -3.40
N ASN A 43 14.58 8.19 -4.50
CA ASN A 43 13.43 8.48 -5.35
C ASN A 43 12.29 7.55 -4.98
N TYR A 44 11.07 8.03 -5.18
CA TYR A 44 9.84 7.27 -4.94
C TYR A 44 9.08 7.03 -6.24
N TRP A 45 8.22 6.03 -6.22
CA TRP A 45 7.13 5.92 -7.19
C TRP A 45 5.80 5.76 -6.46
N LEU A 46 4.75 6.22 -7.12
CA LEU A 46 3.40 6.00 -6.67
C LEU A 46 2.85 4.74 -7.35
N VAL A 47 2.45 3.76 -6.56
CA VAL A 47 1.80 2.55 -7.06
C VAL A 47 0.29 2.72 -6.95
N THR A 48 -0.42 2.48 -8.05
CA THR A 48 -1.88 2.53 -8.12
C THR A 48 -2.50 1.17 -7.77
N LYS A 49 -3.82 1.16 -7.54
CA LYS A 49 -4.59 -0.06 -7.17
C LYS A 49 -4.63 -1.10 -8.29
N ASP A 50 -4.37 -0.71 -9.53
CA ASP A 50 -4.18 -1.62 -10.67
C ASP A 50 -2.74 -2.12 -10.84
N GLY A 51 -1.83 -1.72 -9.94
CA GLY A 51 -0.44 -2.18 -9.91
C GLY A 51 0.54 -1.37 -10.77
N GLN A 52 0.08 -0.30 -11.43
CA GLN A 52 0.98 0.60 -12.18
C GLN A 52 1.82 1.47 -11.23
N GLY A 53 3.14 1.45 -11.44
CA GLY A 53 4.08 2.32 -10.75
C GLY A 53 4.37 3.59 -11.57
N HIS A 54 4.03 4.75 -11.01
CA HIS A 54 4.32 6.06 -11.59
C HIS A 54 5.57 6.66 -10.95
N PRO A 55 6.69 6.80 -11.69
CA PRO A 55 7.88 7.46 -11.17
C PRO A 55 7.56 8.90 -10.76
N VAL A 56 8.05 9.29 -9.57
CA VAL A 56 7.91 10.66 -9.10
C VAL A 56 9.26 11.35 -9.24
N ASN A 57 9.25 12.48 -9.95
CA ASN A 57 10.43 13.33 -10.08
C ASN A 57 10.39 14.44 -9.03
N GLY A 58 11.49 14.61 -8.29
CA GLY A 58 11.69 15.71 -7.35
C GLY A 58 11.71 15.29 -5.88
N HIS A 59 11.58 16.28 -4.99
CA HIS A 59 11.74 16.12 -3.54
C HIS A 59 10.39 16.11 -2.81
N LEU A 60 9.36 15.51 -3.41
CA LEU A 60 8.05 15.37 -2.77
C LEU A 60 8.15 14.35 -1.63
N SER A 61 7.57 14.68 -0.48
CA SER A 61 7.41 13.70 0.60
C SER A 61 6.38 12.63 0.19
N PRO A 62 6.47 11.39 0.68
CA PRO A 62 5.53 10.32 0.32
C PRO A 62 4.04 10.68 0.45
N GLN A 63 3.70 11.46 1.47
CA GLN A 63 2.33 11.98 1.62
C GLN A 63 1.94 12.91 0.47
N GLN A 64 2.81 13.86 0.11
CA GLN A 64 2.57 14.78 -1.01
C GLN A 64 2.46 14.05 -2.35
N ILE A 65 3.12 12.89 -2.48
CA ILE A 65 3.02 12.04 -3.66
C ILE A 65 1.63 11.40 -3.77
N LEU A 66 1.08 10.92 -2.64
CA LEU A 66 -0.30 10.40 -2.61
C LEU A 66 -1.31 11.49 -2.97
N ASP A 67 -1.15 12.69 -2.38
CA ASP A 67 -2.00 13.84 -2.72
C ASP A 67 -1.89 14.22 -4.19
N TRP A 68 -0.67 14.27 -4.74
CA TRP A 68 -0.43 14.52 -6.17
C TRP A 68 -1.11 13.48 -7.06
N GLY A 69 -0.99 12.19 -6.76
CA GLY A 69 -1.64 11.11 -7.51
C GLY A 69 -3.16 11.22 -7.48
N LYS A 70 -3.72 11.61 -6.33
CA LYS A 70 -5.14 11.88 -6.17
C LYS A 70 -5.59 13.08 -7.00
N ASP A 71 -4.81 14.16 -7.04
CA ASP A 71 -5.06 15.31 -7.92
C ASP A 71 -5.01 14.94 -9.41
N GLN A 72 -4.23 13.94 -9.81
CA GLN A 72 -4.24 13.39 -11.17
C GLN A 72 -5.46 12.49 -11.46
N GLY A 73 -6.28 12.17 -10.44
CA GLY A 73 -7.41 11.25 -10.56
C GLY A 73 -7.03 9.78 -10.54
N TRP A 74 -5.83 9.44 -10.04
CA TRP A 74 -5.39 8.06 -9.94
C TRP A 74 -5.88 7.38 -8.66
N GLU A 75 -6.29 6.12 -8.76
CA GLU A 75 -6.56 5.28 -7.61
C GLU A 75 -5.25 4.83 -6.97
N CYS A 76 -4.70 5.67 -6.09
CA CYS A 76 -3.44 5.42 -5.39
C CYS A 76 -3.59 4.24 -4.43
N ALA A 77 -2.63 3.30 -4.45
CA ALA A 77 -2.55 2.22 -3.48
C ALA A 77 -1.51 2.52 -2.40
N TYR A 78 -0.30 2.89 -2.80
CA TYR A 78 0.80 3.22 -1.88
C TYR A 78 1.93 3.94 -2.60
N VAL A 79 2.80 4.59 -1.85
CA VAL A 79 4.07 5.14 -2.30
C VAL A 79 5.18 4.31 -1.72
N ALA A 80 6.07 3.83 -2.58
CA ALA A 80 7.23 3.05 -2.20
C ALA A 80 8.49 3.64 -2.83
N PRO A 81 9.68 3.28 -2.34
CA PRO A 81 10.91 3.66 -3.01
C PRO A 81 10.94 3.13 -4.43
N TYR A 82 11.64 3.83 -5.32
CA TYR A 82 11.64 3.55 -6.74
C TYR A 82 12.10 2.12 -7.04
N GLY A 83 11.31 1.38 -7.82
CA GLY A 83 11.57 -0.01 -8.16
C GLY A 83 11.30 -1.02 -7.03
N ARG A 84 10.67 -0.58 -5.93
CA ARG A 84 10.29 -1.44 -4.80
C ARG A 84 8.77 -1.57 -4.74
N HIS A 85 8.28 -2.79 -4.51
CA HIS A 85 6.87 -3.06 -4.26
C HIS A 85 6.68 -3.47 -2.82
N VAL A 86 5.47 -3.30 -2.29
CA VAL A 86 5.12 -3.84 -0.97
C VAL A 86 4.51 -5.21 -1.17
N VAL A 87 5.09 -6.22 -0.52
CA VAL A 87 4.69 -7.63 -0.62
C VAL A 87 4.49 -8.24 0.76
N GLY A 88 3.64 -9.25 0.85
CA GLY A 88 3.53 -10.10 2.02
C GLY A 88 4.78 -10.97 2.16
N ALA A 89 5.47 -10.90 3.30
CA ALA A 89 6.71 -11.63 3.56
C ALA A 89 6.54 -13.16 3.48
N GLU A 90 5.34 -13.65 3.79
CA GLU A 90 5.05 -15.08 3.93
C GLU A 90 4.37 -15.69 2.69
N ASP A 91 3.55 -14.91 1.99
CA ASP A 91 2.72 -15.38 0.88
C ASP A 91 2.95 -14.63 -0.44
N GLU A 92 3.90 -13.69 -0.46
CA GLU A 92 4.33 -12.90 -1.62
C GLU A 92 3.19 -12.09 -2.29
N ILE A 93 2.03 -11.92 -1.63
CA ILE A 93 0.94 -11.13 -2.18
C ILE A 93 1.36 -9.66 -2.29
N GLN A 94 1.06 -9.01 -3.41
CA GLN A 94 1.34 -7.59 -3.51
C GLN A 94 0.27 -6.78 -2.78
N LEU A 95 0.69 -5.73 -2.07
CA LEU A 95 -0.23 -4.89 -1.30
C LEU A 95 -1.36 -4.32 -2.15
N HIS A 96 -1.09 -3.90 -3.40
CA HIS A 96 -2.12 -3.35 -4.27
C HIS A 96 -3.19 -4.40 -4.65
N GLU A 97 -2.77 -5.66 -4.86
CA GLU A 97 -3.69 -6.77 -5.14
C GLU A 97 -4.57 -7.09 -3.93
N TRP A 98 -3.97 -7.09 -2.73
CA TRP A 98 -4.70 -7.25 -1.48
C TRP A 98 -5.75 -6.16 -1.29
N LEU A 99 -5.36 -4.90 -1.45
CA LEU A 99 -6.25 -3.75 -1.33
C LEU A 99 -7.41 -3.83 -2.32
N GLN A 100 -7.13 -4.20 -3.59
CA GLN A 100 -8.14 -4.35 -4.61
C GLN A 100 -9.12 -5.48 -4.29
N SER A 101 -8.62 -6.63 -3.83
CA SER A 101 -9.42 -7.78 -3.41
C SER A 101 -10.35 -7.44 -2.25
N ARG A 102 -9.84 -6.73 -1.23
CA ARG A 102 -10.62 -6.31 -0.06
C ARG A 102 -11.70 -5.29 -0.41
N LYS A 103 -11.39 -4.30 -1.25
CA LYS A 103 -12.35 -3.31 -1.71
C LYS A 103 -13.47 -3.95 -2.55
N ARG A 104 -13.14 -4.93 -3.41
CA ARG A 104 -14.14 -5.69 -4.17
C ARG A 104 -15.07 -6.49 -3.25
N LYS A 105 -14.49 -7.21 -2.29
CA LYS A 105 -15.26 -7.99 -1.32
C LYS A 105 -16.22 -7.10 -0.51
N GLU A 106 -15.76 -5.94 -0.05
CA GLU A 106 -16.61 -4.98 0.67
C GLU A 106 -17.79 -4.51 -0.19
N GLN A 107 -17.59 -4.27 -1.49
CA GLN A 107 -18.68 -3.92 -2.42
C GLN A 107 -19.67 -5.07 -2.63
N GLU A 108 -19.19 -6.31 -2.74
CA GLU A 108 -20.04 -7.49 -2.88
C GLU A 108 -20.86 -7.76 -1.60
N ASP A 109 -20.24 -7.62 -0.43
CA ASP A 109 -20.90 -7.77 0.87
C ASP A 109 -21.97 -6.68 1.07
N ASP A 110 -21.71 -5.45 0.63
CA ASP A 110 -22.69 -4.36 0.69
C ASP A 110 -23.88 -4.62 -0.25
N TYR A 111 -23.61 -5.05 -1.49
CA TYR A 111 -24.65 -5.44 -2.44
C TYR A 111 -25.54 -6.57 -1.89
N ASN A 112 -24.94 -7.61 -1.31
CA ASN A 112 -25.66 -8.75 -0.73
C ASN A 112 -26.44 -8.42 0.54
N ARG A 113 -26.15 -7.30 1.22
CA ARG A 113 -26.94 -6.83 2.39
C ARG A 113 -28.17 -6.02 1.99
N GLN A 114 -28.17 -5.46 0.79
CA GLN A 114 -29.27 -4.63 0.27
C GLN A 114 -30.31 -5.45 -0.53
N HIS A 115 -30.04 -6.73 -0.79
CA HIS A 115 -30.88 -7.65 -1.57
C HIS A 115 -31.20 -8.93 -0.79
#